data_AF-A0A3A0CQX4-F1
#
_entry.id   AF-A0A3A0CQX4-F1
#
_cell.length_a   1.000
_cell.length_b   1.000
_cell.length_c   1.000
_cell.angle_alpha   90.00
_cell.angle_beta   90.00
_cell.angle_gamma   90.00
#
_symmetry.space_group_name_H-M   'P 1'
#
loop_
_entity.id
_entity.type
_entity.pdbx_description
1 polymer ?
#
loop_
_entity_poly.entity_id
_entity_poly.type
_entity_poly.pdbx_seq_one_letter_code
_entity_poly.pdbx_strand_id
1 'polypeptide(L)' 'MQVRFDCPACKKSHVLDMPETTIHLTCSQTGKHMELRLGAGGEVKARVVGLNGEATVESEEA' A
#
# COMPACT_ATOMS: atom_id res chain seq x y z
N MET A 1 -5.44 4.46 -13.00
CA MET A 1 -5.60 2.98 -13.02
C MET A 1 -7.00 2.67 -12.52
N GLN A 2 -7.73 1.79 -13.22
CA GLN A 2 -9.12 1.53 -12.87
C GLN A 2 -9.21 0.37 -11.85
N VAL A 3 -9.32 0.72 -10.57
CA VAL A 3 -9.47 -0.25 -9.48
C VAL A 3 -10.94 -0.60 -9.34
N ARG A 4 -11.22 -1.90 -9.33
CA ARG A 4 -12.53 -2.44 -8.95
C ARG A 4 -12.42 -3.03 -7.56
N PHE A 5 -13.24 -2.56 -6.62
CA PHE A 5 -13.31 -3.16 -5.29
C PHE A 5 -14.76 -3.32 -4.84
N ASP A 6 -15.07 -4.40 -4.13
CA ASP A 6 -16.35 -4.58 -3.46
C ASP A 6 -16.34 -3.84 -2.14
N CYS A 7 -17.22 -2.85 -2.01
CA CYS A 7 -17.29 -2.06 -0.79
C CYS A 7 -17.94 -2.87 0.33
N PRO A 8 -17.23 -3.17 1.43
CA PRO A 8 -17.79 -3.99 2.51
C PRO A 8 -18.95 -3.30 3.24
N ALA A 9 -19.07 -1.97 3.15
CA ALA A 9 -20.13 -1.21 3.78
C ALA A 9 -21.46 -1.27 3.01
N CYS A 10 -21.43 -1.17 1.68
CA CYS A 10 -22.64 -1.13 0.85
C CYS A 10 -22.86 -2.41 0.02
N LYS A 11 -21.92 -3.36 0.07
CA LYS A 11 -21.91 -4.63 -0.68
C LYS A 11 -22.07 -4.47 -2.20
N LYS A 12 -21.57 -3.37 -2.74
CA LYS A 12 -21.57 -3.08 -4.19
C LYS A 12 -20.14 -2.94 -4.69
N SER A 13 -19.92 -3.34 -5.94
CA SER A 13 -18.64 -3.15 -6.61
C SER A 13 -18.53 -1.71 -7.12
N HIS A 14 -17.45 -1.03 -6.71
CA HIS A 14 -17.12 0.32 -7.15
C HIS A 14 -15.93 0.29 -8.10
N VAL A 15 -15.94 1.21 -9.05
CA VAL A 15 -14.88 1.40 -10.03
C VAL A 15 -14.33 2.80 -9.83
N LEU A 16 -13.06 2.93 -9.46
CA LEU A 16 -12.41 4.21 -9.25
C LEU A 16 -11.14 4.27 -10.10
N ASP A 17 -10.90 5.41 -10.73
CA ASP A 17 -9.58 5.69 -11.29
C ASP A 17 -8.70 6.23 -10.17
N MET A 18 -7.88 5.35 -9.62
CA MET A 18 -6.88 5.72 -8.61
C MET A 18 -5.57 6.00 -9.34
N PRO A 19 -4.78 7.02 -8.98
CA PRO A 19 -3.43 7.17 -9.50
C PRO A 19 -2.44 6.31 -8.70
N GLU A 20 -1.33 5.91 -9.33
CA GLU A 20 -0.20 5.34 -8.59
C GLU A 20 0.26 6.36 -7.55
N THR A 21 0.19 5.97 -6.28
CA THR A 21 0.38 6.89 -5.17
C THR A 21 1.40 6.32 -4.20
N THR A 22 2.31 7.17 -3.76
CA THR A 22 3.26 6.86 -2.69
C THR A 22 2.87 7.63 -1.44
N ILE A 23 2.62 6.91 -0.36
CA ILE A 23 2.25 7.46 0.95
C ILE A 23 3.45 7.33 1.87
N HIS A 24 3.94 8.45 2.36
CA HIS A 24 4.96 8.49 3.41
C HIS A 24 4.28 8.59 4.77
N LEU A 25 4.65 7.70 5.69
CA LEU A 25 4.04 7.63 7.01
C LEU A 25 5.06 7.21 8.05
N THR A 26 4.83 7.62 9.28
CA THR A 26 5.72 7.33 10.40
C THR A 26 5.03 6.34 11.32
N CYS A 27 5.70 5.24 11.64
CA CYS A 27 5.18 4.27 12.61
C CYS A 27 5.18 4.89 14.01
N SER A 28 4.00 5.14 14.59
CA SER A 28 3.89 5.77 15.91
C SER A 28 4.53 4.93 17.04
N GLN A 29 4.66 3.61 16.86
CA GLN A 29 5.28 2.73 17.86
C GLN A 29 6.81 2.74 17.81
N THR A 30 7.40 2.77 16.60
CA THR A 30 8.86 2.63 16.41
C THR A 30 9.55 3.92 16.00
N GLY A 31 8.79 4.96 15.65
CA GLY A 31 9.29 6.21 15.09
C GLY A 31 9.84 6.10 13.67
N LYS A 32 9.83 4.91 13.05
CA LYS A 32 10.43 4.68 11.74
C LYS A 32 9.56 5.25 10.62
N HIS A 33 10.20 5.87 9.64
CA HIS A 33 9.54 6.29 8.41
C HIS A 33 9.30 5.09 7.51
N MET A 34 8.14 5.05 6.87
CA MET A 34 7.71 3.99 5.96
C MET A 34 7.16 4.64 4.69
N GLU A 35 7.32 3.92 3.60
CA GLU A 35 6.79 4.27 2.29
C GLU A 35 5.85 3.16 1.86
N LEU A 36 4.59 3.51 1.60
CA LEU A 36 3.61 2.63 1.00
C LEU A 36 3.40 3.07 -0.45
N ARG A 37 3.64 2.15 -1.39
CA ARG A 37 3.34 2.34 -2.81
C ARG A 37 2.10 1.56 -3.16
N LEU A 38 1.14 2.25 -3.75
CA LEU A 38 -0.04 1.68 -4.38
C LEU A 38 0.24 1.63 -5.89
N GLY A 39 0.43 0.43 -6.41
CA GLY A 39 0.74 0.19 -7.82
C GLY A 39 -0.49 -0.09 -8.69
N ALA A 40 -0.30 -0.02 -10.01
CA ALA A 40 -1.33 -0.16 -11.04
C ALA A 40 -2.23 -1.40 -10.92
N GLY A 41 -1.72 -2.50 -10.36
CA GLY A 41 -2.46 -3.76 -10.18
C GLY A 41 -3.29 -3.87 -8.90
N GLY A 42 -3.36 -2.81 -8.08
CA GLY A 42 -3.92 -2.89 -6.72
C GLY A 42 -2.94 -3.49 -5.71
N GLU A 43 -1.68 -3.66 -6.12
CA GLU A 43 -0.60 -4.10 -5.24
C GLU A 43 -0.25 -3.02 -4.22
N VAL A 44 -0.11 -3.43 -2.96
CA VAL A 44 0.34 -2.56 -1.87
C VAL A 44 1.74 -3.02 -1.46
N LYS A 45 2.75 -2.21 -1.76
CA LYS A 45 4.15 -2.46 -1.38
C LYS A 45 4.55 -1.52 -0.25
N ALA A 46 4.93 -2.06 0.90
CA ALA A 46 5.40 -1.29 2.03
C ALA A 46 6.90 -1.48 2.25
N ARG A 47 7.64 -0.40 2.52
CA ARG A 47 9.07 -0.45 2.88
C ARG A 47 9.40 0.54 3.98
N VAL A 48 10.32 0.19 4.88
CA VAL A 48 10.85 1.13 5.87
C VAL A 48 11.93 1.99 5.19
N VAL A 49 11.83 3.30 5.33
CA VAL A 49 12.75 4.27 4.73
C VAL A 49 13.82 4.65 5.75
N GLY A 50 15.09 4.66 5.33
CA GLY A 50 16.22 5.08 6.18
C GLY A 50 16.99 3.94 6.86
N LEU A 51 16.60 2.68 6.63
CA LEU A 51 17.48 1.53 6.87
C LEU A 51 18.34 1.38 5.61
N ASN A 52 19.60 1.80 5.69
CA ASN A 52 20.58 1.59 4.63
C ASN A 52 20.94 0.10 4.59
N GLY A 53 20.08 -0.70 3.96
CA GLY A 53 20.20 -2.14 3.79
C GLY A 53 18.82 -2.73 3.48
N GLU A 54 18.67 -3.28 2.26
CA GLU A 54 17.53 -4.03 1.77
C GLU A 54 16.69 -4.71 2.87
N ALA A 55 15.42 -4.34 2.98
CA ALA A 55 14.40 -5.18 3.59
C ALA A 55 13.15 -5.14 2.71
N THR A 56 13.21 -5.90 1.61
CA THR A 56 12.03 -6.37 0.88
C THR A 56 11.31 -7.39 1.77
N VAL A 57 10.22 -6.97 2.41
CA VAL A 57 9.24 -7.90 2.96
C VAL A 57 8.20 -8.16 1.87
N GLU A 58 8.45 -9.21 1.09
CA GLU A 58 7.44 -9.83 0.24
C GLU A 58 6.40 -10.44 1.18
N SER A 59 5.19 -9.89 1.16
CA SER A 59 4.04 -10.49 1.84
C SER A 59 3.60 -11.68 0.99
N GLU A 60 3.98 -12.87 1.43
CA GLU A 60 3.48 -14.15 0.94
C GLU A 60 2.08 -14.35 1.57
N GLU A 61 1.03 -14.27 0.76
CA GLU A 61 -0.32 -14.67 1.15
C GLU A 61 -0.38 -16.20 1.16
N ALA A 62 -0.73 -16.78 2.32
CA ALA A 62 -0.95 -18.21 2.55
C ALA A 62 -2.44 -18.55 2.56
#